data_AF-A0A653SPQ5-F1
#
_entry.id   AF-A0A653SPQ5-F1
#
_cell.length_a   1.000
_cell.length_b   1.000
_cell.length_c   1.000
_cell.angle_alpha   90.00
_cell.angle_beta   90.00
_cell.angle_gamma   90.00
#
_symmetry.space_group_name_H-M   'P 1'
#
loop_
_entity.id
_entity.type
_entity.pdbx_description
1 polymer ?
#
loop_
_entity_poly.entity_id
_entity_poly.type
_entity_poly.pdbx_seq_one_letter_code
_entity_poly.pdbx_strand_id
1 'polypeptide(L)'
;MTLGSLWQLPARETQGWMIGGTASVLLGVGLGVPAVTGFLAHGESELSLLLPSLAFSLGGGYAVLFPGIRVNRSPLRVVRDWKHHPGGGKVLWVLSHAVAVAGLVACIIAGRANPALPGLLVWLFMGPYLALSGWAAAMLGMAAHVRAAQALECAGNGGRPAEVRASGQ
;
A
#
# COMPACT_ATOMS: atom_id res chain seq x y z
N MET A 1 -0.70 19.58 -7.74
CA MET A 1 0.25 18.88 -6.84
C MET A 1 0.93 17.78 -7.62
N THR A 2 2.26 17.83 -7.74
CA THR A 2 3.07 16.79 -8.40
C THR A 2 3.30 15.63 -7.43
N LEU A 3 3.56 14.42 -7.94
CA LEU A 3 3.82 13.24 -7.10
C LEU A 3 4.91 13.51 -6.05
N GLY A 4 5.95 14.27 -6.42
CA GLY A 4 7.07 14.59 -5.54
C GLY A 4 6.69 15.39 -4.28
N SER A 5 5.67 16.25 -4.32
CA SER A 5 5.28 17.02 -3.12
C SER A 5 4.49 16.18 -2.11
N LEU A 6 3.74 15.18 -2.59
CA LEU A 6 2.98 14.25 -1.73
C LEU A 6 3.91 13.29 -0.97
N TRP A 7 5.09 13.00 -1.52
CA TRP A 7 6.11 12.16 -0.90
C TRP A 7 6.80 12.80 0.32
N GLN A 8 6.68 14.12 0.51
CA GLN A 8 7.26 14.83 1.66
C GLN A 8 6.30 14.98 2.84
N LEU A 9 5.02 14.61 2.67
CA LEU A 9 4.00 14.69 3.71
C LEU A 9 4.03 13.59 4.78
N PRO A 10 4.45 12.34 4.52
CA PRO A 10 4.50 11.34 5.58
C PRO A 10 5.62 11.69 6.57
N ALA A 11 5.36 11.45 7.86
CA ALA A 11 6.40 11.56 8.88
C ALA A 11 7.60 10.68 8.46
N ARG A 12 8.82 11.23 8.56
CA ARG A 12 10.06 10.54 8.14
C ARG A 12 10.16 9.12 8.72
N GLU A 13 9.65 8.94 9.93
CA GLU A 13 9.56 7.64 10.60
C GLU A 13 8.63 6.67 9.83
N THR A 14 7.41 7.09 9.49
CA THR A 14 6.47 6.30 8.67
C THR A 14 7.06 5.95 7.31
N GLN A 15 7.73 6.90 6.66
CA GLN A 15 8.40 6.66 5.38
C GLN A 15 9.51 5.63 5.51
N GLY A 16 10.31 5.68 6.58
CA GLY A 16 11.34 4.69 6.88
C GLY A 16 10.78 3.28 7.04
N TRP A 17 9.68 3.13 7.79
CA TRP A 17 8.99 1.84 7.95
C TRP A 17 8.45 1.30 6.63
N MET A 18 7.85 2.16 5.80
CA MET A 18 7.30 1.74 4.52
C MET A 18 8.39 1.37 3.52
N ILE A 19 9.50 2.11 3.47
CA ILE A 19 10.64 1.76 2.60
C ILE A 19 11.30 0.47 3.08
N GLY A 20 11.57 0.35 4.39
CA GLY A 20 12.16 -0.85 4.98
C GLY A 20 11.28 -2.09 4.77
N GLY A 21 9.97 -1.95 4.98
CA GLY A 21 9.01 -3.02 4.70
C GLY A 21 8.99 -3.41 3.22
N THR A 22 9.04 -2.43 2.31
CA THR A 22 9.09 -2.71 0.86
C THR A 22 10.38 -3.43 0.46
N ALA A 23 11.53 -2.99 0.98
CA ALA A 23 12.81 -3.65 0.76
C ALA A 23 12.81 -5.09 1.29
N SER A 24 12.22 -5.31 2.47
CA SER A 24 11.98 -6.64 3.03
C SER A 24 11.10 -7.49 2.11
N VAL A 25 10.02 -6.93 1.55
CA VAL A 25 9.18 -7.66 0.57
C VAL A 25 9.99 -8.07 -0.65
N LEU A 26 10.77 -7.16 -1.22
CA LEU A 26 11.60 -7.45 -2.40
C LEU A 26 12.64 -8.52 -2.13
N LEU A 27 13.29 -8.50 -0.95
CA LEU A 27 14.19 -9.56 -0.51
C LEU A 27 13.44 -10.88 -0.36
N GLY A 28 12.26 -10.87 0.27
CA GLY A 28 11.42 -12.06 0.41
C GLY A 28 11.03 -12.66 -0.93
N VAL A 29 10.58 -11.85 -1.89
CA VAL A 29 10.26 -12.30 -3.25
C VAL A 29 11.50 -12.81 -3.97
N GLY A 30 12.63 -12.10 -3.87
CA GLY A 30 13.90 -12.50 -4.49
C GLY A 30 14.42 -13.85 -3.99
N LEU A 31 14.24 -14.14 -2.70
CA LEU A 31 14.57 -15.45 -2.11
C LEU A 31 13.53 -16.53 -2.43
N GLY A 32 12.26 -16.14 -2.53
CA GLY A 32 11.14 -17.06 -2.76
C GLY A 32 11.05 -17.56 -4.21
N VAL A 33 11.44 -16.76 -5.20
CA VAL A 33 11.40 -17.15 -6.62
C VAL A 33 12.25 -18.40 -6.89
N PRO A 34 13.55 -18.47 -6.50
CA PRO A 34 14.36 -19.67 -6.66
C PRO A 34 13.75 -20.90 -5.99
N ALA A 35 13.19 -20.73 -4.79
CA ALA A 35 12.58 -21.83 -4.03
C ALA A 35 11.34 -22.41 -4.72
N VAL A 36 10.50 -21.55 -5.31
CA VAL A 36 9.32 -21.96 -6.08
C VAL A 36 9.72 -22.60 -7.41
N THR A 37 10.70 -22.03 -8.12
CA THR A 37 11.19 -22.60 -9.39
C THR A 37 11.92 -23.93 -9.20
N GLY A 38 12.68 -24.07 -8.11
CA GLY A 38 13.35 -25.31 -7.74
C GLY A 38 12.35 -26.42 -7.43
N PHE A 39 11.28 -26.09 -6.69
CA PHE A 39 10.20 -27.03 -6.40
C PHE A 39 9.46 -27.49 -7.67
N LEU A 40 9.23 -26.59 -8.63
CA LEU A 40 8.64 -26.95 -9.93
C LEU A 40 9.53 -27.88 -10.75
N ALA A 41 10.86 -27.73 -10.67
CA ALA A 41 11.81 -28.48 -11.47
C ALA A 41 12.20 -29.84 -10.87
N HIS A 42 12.32 -29.93 -9.54
CA HIS A 42 12.90 -31.11 -8.87
C HIS A 42 11.97 -31.75 -7.82
N GLY A 43 10.80 -31.15 -7.52
CA GLY A 43 9.86 -31.66 -6.51
C GLY A 43 10.33 -31.52 -5.06
N GLU A 44 11.60 -31.19 -4.83
CA GLU A 44 12.14 -30.84 -3.52
C GLU A 44 12.16 -29.32 -3.35
N SER A 45 11.58 -28.84 -2.24
CA SER A 45 11.66 -27.43 -1.88
C SER A 45 12.72 -27.29 -0.80
N GLU A 46 13.68 -26.39 -1.01
CA GLU A 46 14.56 -25.96 0.07
C GLU A 46 13.76 -25.15 1.09
N LEU A 47 13.14 -25.87 2.03
CA LEU A 47 12.35 -25.32 3.13
C LEU A 47 13.13 -24.25 3.92
N SER A 48 14.47 -24.38 3.93
CA SER A 48 15.44 -23.44 4.48
C SER A 48 15.38 -22.05 3.86
N LEU A 49 15.09 -21.92 2.55
CA LEU A 49 14.95 -20.65 1.86
C LEU A 49 13.51 -20.13 1.87
N LEU A 50 12.54 -21.04 1.89
CA LEU A 50 11.12 -20.69 1.94
C LEU A 50 10.75 -19.93 3.21
N LEU A 51 11.14 -20.40 4.40
CA LEU A 51 10.78 -19.75 5.66
C LEU A 51 11.27 -18.29 5.74
N PRO A 52 12.55 -17.98 5.46
CA PRO A 52 13.04 -16.61 5.41
C PRO A 52 12.31 -15.79 4.35
N SER A 53 12.09 -16.34 3.15
CA SER A 53 11.36 -15.65 2.08
C SER A 53 9.96 -15.22 2.54
N LEU A 54 9.26 -16.12 3.24
CA LEU A 54 7.94 -15.91 3.81
C LEU A 54 7.96 -14.84 4.89
N ALA A 55 8.89 -14.93 5.83
CA ALA A 55 9.04 -13.99 6.93
C ALA A 55 9.33 -12.57 6.41
N PHE A 56 10.26 -12.44 5.45
CA PHE A 56 10.60 -11.15 4.84
C PHE A 56 9.45 -10.60 3.97
N SER A 57 8.78 -11.44 3.20
CA SER A 57 7.67 -11.04 2.31
C SER A 57 6.44 -10.59 3.10
N LEU A 58 5.98 -11.40 4.06
CA LEU A 58 4.82 -11.07 4.89
C LEU A 58 5.16 -9.99 5.91
N GLY A 59 6.25 -10.15 6.66
CA GLY A 59 6.68 -9.19 7.66
C GLY A 59 6.91 -7.82 7.05
N GLY A 60 7.57 -7.77 5.88
CA GLY A 60 7.73 -6.55 5.10
C GLY A 60 6.38 -5.97 4.66
N GLY A 61 5.48 -6.79 4.11
CA GLY A 61 4.17 -6.36 3.66
C GLY A 61 3.34 -5.73 4.78
N TYR A 62 3.30 -6.37 5.96
CA TYR A 62 2.63 -5.83 7.14
C TYR A 62 3.29 -4.56 7.68
N ALA A 63 4.63 -4.48 7.65
CA ALA A 63 5.37 -3.29 8.05
C ALA A 63 5.06 -2.09 7.15
N VAL A 64 4.67 -2.29 5.89
CA VAL A 64 4.15 -1.22 5.00
C VAL A 64 2.67 -0.94 5.25
N LEU A 65 1.86 -2.00 5.42
CA LEU A 65 0.41 -1.89 5.52
C LEU A 65 -0.05 -1.16 6.78
N PHE A 66 0.48 -1.53 7.96
CA PHE A 66 0.01 -0.96 9.23
C PHE A 66 0.23 0.56 9.31
N PRO A 67 1.42 1.10 8.97
CA PRO A 67 1.60 2.54 8.91
C PRO A 67 0.71 3.19 7.84
N GLY A 68 0.54 2.54 6.68
CA GLY A 68 -0.32 3.05 5.61
C GLY A 68 -1.78 3.21 6.03
N ILE A 69 -2.32 2.26 6.78
CA ILE A 69 -3.67 2.34 7.35
C ILE A 69 -3.73 3.37 8.48
N ARG A 70 -2.70 3.46 9.34
CA ARG A 70 -2.65 4.44 10.45
C ARG A 70 -2.70 5.89 9.99
N VAL A 71 -2.10 6.20 8.85
CA VAL A 71 -2.17 7.54 8.24
C VAL A 71 -3.61 7.87 7.82
N ASN A 72 -4.42 6.86 7.53
CA ASN A 72 -5.81 7.02 7.19
C ASN A 72 -6.74 7.00 8.42
N ARG A 73 -6.82 8.13 9.14
CA ARG A 73 -7.72 8.29 10.29
C ARG A 73 -9.20 8.49 9.90
N SER A 74 -9.50 8.73 8.63
CA SER A 74 -10.86 8.93 8.14
C SER A 74 -11.35 7.69 7.37
N PRO A 75 -12.66 7.37 7.38
CA PRO A 75 -13.18 6.30 6.55
C PRO A 75 -12.93 6.63 5.07
N LEU A 76 -11.97 5.96 4.44
CA LEU A 76 -11.64 6.13 3.03
C LEU A 76 -12.82 5.63 2.20
N ARG A 77 -13.62 6.55 1.67
CA ARG A 77 -14.66 6.23 0.67
C ARG A 77 -14.02 6.16 -0.73
N VAL A 78 -13.09 5.21 -0.91
CA VAL A 78 -12.27 5.05 -2.13
C VAL A 78 -13.13 5.02 -3.39
N VAL A 79 -14.25 4.30 -3.35
CA VAL A 79 -15.16 4.13 -4.49
C VAL A 79 -15.97 5.42 -4.79
N ARG A 80 -16.36 6.17 -3.75
CA ARG A 80 -17.22 7.36 -3.92
C ARG A 80 -16.43 8.55 -4.44
N ASP A 81 -15.21 8.73 -3.94
CA ASP A 81 -14.39 9.91 -4.21
C ASP A 81 -13.25 9.62 -5.20
N TRP A 82 -13.37 8.53 -5.99
CA TRP A 82 -12.35 8.06 -6.94
C TRP A 82 -11.77 9.19 -7.78
N LYS A 83 -12.62 10.04 -8.40
CA LYS A 83 -12.15 11.15 -9.25
C LYS A 83 -11.18 12.09 -8.53
N HIS A 84 -11.39 12.35 -7.24
CA HIS A 84 -10.61 13.30 -6.45
C HIS A 84 -9.31 12.73 -5.89
N HIS A 85 -9.08 11.43 -5.95
CA HIS A 85 -7.84 10.82 -5.44
C HIS A 85 -6.62 11.08 -6.35
N PRO A 86 -5.42 11.22 -5.77
CA PRO A 86 -4.19 11.46 -6.52
C PRO A 86 -3.90 10.29 -7.46
N GLY A 87 -3.36 10.61 -8.64
CA GLY A 87 -3.03 9.60 -9.66
C GLY A 87 -2.15 8.48 -9.14
N GLY A 88 -1.11 8.81 -8.35
CA GLY A 88 -0.20 7.81 -7.76
C GLY A 88 -0.92 6.80 -6.85
N GLY A 89 -1.84 7.26 -5.99
CA GLY A 89 -2.62 6.37 -5.13
C GLY A 89 -3.55 5.45 -5.91
N LYS A 90 -4.15 5.95 -7.00
CA LYS A 90 -4.98 5.14 -7.91
C LYS A 90 -4.18 4.06 -8.61
N VAL A 91 -3.01 4.42 -9.16
CA VAL A 91 -2.14 3.48 -9.86
C VAL A 91 -1.68 2.37 -8.91
N LEU A 92 -1.24 2.71 -7.70
CA LEU A 92 -0.85 1.74 -6.68
C LEU A 92 -2.02 0.82 -6.27
N TRP A 93 -3.22 1.37 -6.13
CA TRP A 93 -4.43 0.60 -5.83
C TRP A 93 -4.80 -0.38 -6.95
N VAL A 94 -4.77 0.07 -8.21
CA VAL A 94 -5.02 -0.80 -9.37
C VAL A 94 -3.93 -1.86 -9.48
N LEU A 95 -2.67 -1.49 -9.23
CA LEU A 95 -1.54 -2.41 -9.28
C LEU A 95 -1.63 -3.47 -8.19
N SER A 96 -2.09 -3.13 -6.98
CA SER A 96 -2.30 -4.13 -5.92
C SER A 96 -3.36 -5.16 -6.34
N HIS A 97 -4.46 -4.71 -6.94
CA HIS A 97 -5.49 -5.62 -7.47
C HIS A 97 -4.96 -6.47 -8.63
N ALA A 98 -4.18 -5.88 -9.53
CA ALA A 98 -3.54 -6.63 -10.61
C ALA A 98 -2.62 -7.74 -10.07
N VAL A 99 -1.83 -7.45 -9.03
CA VAL A 99 -0.99 -8.45 -8.35
C VAL A 99 -1.83 -9.55 -7.71
N ALA A 100 -2.94 -9.21 -7.05
CA ALA A 100 -3.84 -10.20 -6.45
C ALA A 100 -4.48 -11.10 -7.52
N VAL A 101 -4.96 -10.52 -8.63
CA VAL A 101 -5.54 -11.27 -9.75
C VAL A 101 -4.49 -12.16 -10.41
N ALA A 102 -3.29 -11.64 -10.68
CA ALA A 102 -2.19 -12.41 -11.25
C ALA A 102 -1.80 -13.58 -10.34
N GLY A 103 -1.71 -13.35 -9.02
CA GLY A 103 -1.45 -14.39 -8.04
C GLY A 103 -2.53 -15.45 -8.00
N LEU A 104 -3.80 -15.07 -8.07
CA LEU A 104 -4.93 -16.01 -8.14
C LEU A 104 -4.85 -16.87 -9.40
N VAL A 105 -4.63 -16.27 -10.57
CA VAL A 105 -4.48 -16.99 -11.84
C VAL A 105 -3.31 -17.97 -11.77
N ALA A 106 -2.15 -17.53 -11.24
CA ALA A 106 -1.00 -18.39 -11.04
C ALA A 106 -1.34 -19.57 -10.13
N CYS A 107 -2.04 -19.34 -9.01
CA CYS A 107 -2.47 -20.40 -8.10
C CYS A 107 -3.42 -21.40 -8.75
N ILE A 108 -4.38 -20.95 -9.56
CA ILE A 108 -5.31 -21.84 -10.30
C ILE A 108 -4.53 -22.72 -11.28
N ILE A 109 -3.59 -22.14 -12.02
CA ILE A 109 -2.77 -22.89 -12.98
C ILE A 109 -1.89 -23.91 -12.24
N ALA A 110 -1.19 -23.48 -11.18
CA ALA A 110 -0.33 -24.36 -10.40
C ALA A 110 -1.10 -25.48 -9.69
N GLY A 111 -2.29 -25.18 -9.15
CA GLY A 111 -3.14 -26.17 -8.48
C GLY A 111 -3.60 -27.30 -9.40
N ARG A 112 -3.61 -27.08 -10.72
CA ARG A 112 -3.86 -28.16 -11.70
C ARG A 112 -2.68 -29.13 -11.83
N ALA A 113 -1.46 -28.66 -11.61
CA ALA A 113 -0.26 -29.47 -11.70
C ALA A 113 0.08 -30.15 -10.37
N ASN A 114 0.00 -29.41 -9.26
CA ASN A 114 0.30 -29.91 -7.93
C ASN A 114 -0.53 -29.15 -6.86
N PRO A 115 -1.33 -29.84 -6.03
CA PRO A 115 -2.20 -29.21 -5.03
C PRO A 115 -1.44 -28.51 -3.88
N ALA A 116 -0.14 -28.74 -3.71
CA ALA A 116 0.68 -28.07 -2.70
C ALA A 116 1.24 -26.70 -3.15
N LEU A 117 1.34 -26.46 -4.47
CA LEU A 117 1.87 -25.21 -5.04
C LEU A 117 1.05 -23.94 -4.72
N PRO A 118 -0.30 -23.96 -4.71
CA PRO A 118 -1.08 -22.77 -4.42
C PRO A 118 -0.74 -22.15 -3.08
N GLY A 119 -0.46 -22.98 -2.07
CA GLY A 119 -0.02 -22.52 -0.76
C GLY A 119 1.20 -21.62 -0.90
N LEU A 120 2.27 -22.12 -1.53
CA LEU A 120 3.52 -21.38 -1.73
C LEU A 120 3.35 -20.09 -2.56
N LEU A 121 2.58 -20.16 -3.63
CA LEU A 121 2.36 -19.02 -4.53
C LEU A 121 1.57 -17.90 -3.85
N VAL A 122 0.49 -18.22 -3.12
CA VAL A 122 -0.31 -17.22 -2.39
C VAL A 122 0.58 -16.32 -1.55
N TRP A 123 1.56 -16.89 -0.85
CA TRP A 123 2.47 -16.12 0.01
C TRP A 123 3.41 -15.20 -0.77
N LEU A 124 3.91 -15.66 -1.93
CA LEU A 124 4.79 -14.86 -2.79
C LEU A 124 4.09 -13.61 -3.31
N PHE A 125 2.79 -13.71 -3.63
CA PHE A 125 1.97 -12.59 -4.10
C PHE A 125 1.42 -11.73 -2.96
N MET A 126 1.24 -12.30 -1.77
CA MET A 126 0.67 -11.56 -0.63
C MET A 126 1.57 -10.44 -0.13
N GLY A 127 2.88 -10.63 -0.01
CA GLY A 127 3.79 -9.55 0.41
C GLY A 127 3.72 -8.31 -0.49
N PRO A 128 3.91 -8.44 -1.81
CA PRO A 128 3.77 -7.34 -2.76
C PRO A 128 2.38 -6.71 -2.75
N TYR A 129 1.32 -7.52 -2.64
CA TYR A 129 -0.04 -7.01 -2.48
C TYR A 129 -0.19 -6.12 -1.23
N LEU A 130 0.30 -6.58 -0.08
CA LEU A 130 0.25 -5.84 1.19
C LEU A 130 1.07 -4.55 1.11
N ALA A 131 2.26 -4.60 0.50
CA ALA A 131 3.09 -3.43 0.30
C ALA A 131 2.40 -2.39 -0.60
N LEU A 132 1.88 -2.81 -1.76
CA LEU A 132 1.18 -1.91 -2.69
C LEU A 132 -0.09 -1.32 -2.08
N SER A 133 -0.88 -2.14 -1.36
CA SER A 133 -2.09 -1.67 -0.67
C SER A 133 -1.76 -0.72 0.48
N GLY A 134 -0.68 -0.96 1.23
CA GLY A 134 -0.19 -0.04 2.26
C GLY A 134 0.24 1.31 1.69
N TRP A 135 1.02 1.31 0.60
CA TRP A 135 1.39 2.53 -0.13
C TRP A 135 0.18 3.26 -0.71
N ALA A 136 -0.77 2.53 -1.29
CA ALA A 136 -2.01 3.11 -1.78
C ALA A 136 -2.81 3.75 -0.64
N ALA A 137 -2.99 3.05 0.49
CA ALA A 137 -3.70 3.56 1.66
C ALA A 137 -3.06 4.84 2.22
N ALA A 138 -1.73 4.88 2.31
CA ALA A 138 -1.00 6.06 2.76
C ALA A 138 -1.23 7.26 1.82
N MET A 139 -1.05 7.07 0.51
CA MET A 139 -1.21 8.12 -0.51
C MET A 139 -2.65 8.65 -0.56
N LEU A 140 -3.64 7.75 -0.50
CA LEU A 140 -5.06 8.12 -0.51
C LEU A 140 -5.47 8.81 0.79
N GLY A 141 -4.97 8.33 1.94
CA GLY A 141 -5.22 8.90 3.27
C GLY A 141 -4.63 10.30 3.43
N MET A 142 -3.38 10.52 3.00
CA MET A 142 -2.75 11.86 3.02
C MET A 142 -3.52 12.87 2.16
N ALA A 143 -3.94 12.46 0.96
CA ALA A 143 -4.74 13.32 0.11
C ALA A 143 -6.10 13.67 0.73
N ALA A 144 -6.74 12.74 1.44
CA ALA A 144 -7.97 13.02 2.17
C ALA A 144 -7.73 14.00 3.33
N HIS A 145 -6.63 13.85 4.07
CA HIS A 145 -6.28 14.74 5.18
C HIS A 145 -6.01 16.17 4.72
N VAL A 146 -5.26 16.36 3.63
CA VAL A 146 -4.99 17.69 3.04
C VAL A 146 -6.30 18.37 2.63
N ARG A 147 -7.22 17.64 2.00
CA ARG A 147 -8.54 18.19 1.62
C ARG A 147 -9.38 18.58 2.83
N ALA A 148 -9.37 17.77 3.88
CA ALA A 148 -10.09 18.08 5.11
C ALA A 148 -9.53 19.34 5.79
N ALA A 149 -8.20 19.50 5.82
CA ALA A 149 -7.54 20.69 6.34
C ALA A 149 -7.90 21.94 5.53
N GLN A 150 -7.85 21.87 4.20
CA GLN A 150 -8.24 22.98 3.32
C GLN A 150 -9.71 23.38 3.50
N ALA A 151 -10.62 22.41 3.65
CA ALA A 151 -12.03 22.68 3.88
C ALA A 151 -12.27 23.41 5.22
N LEU A 152 -11.52 23.06 6.27
CA LEU A 152 -11.58 23.75 7.57
C LEU A 152 -11.05 25.18 7.49
N GLU A 153 -9.96 25.43 6.77
CA GLU A 153 -9.43 26.78 6.55
C GLU A 153 -10.43 27.68 5.81
N CYS A 154 -11.06 27.18 4.75
CA CYS A 154 -12.10 27.94 4.02
C CYS A 154 -13.34 28.23 4.90
N ALA A 155 -13.75 27.28 5.75
CA ALA A 155 -14.87 27.47 6.66
C ALA A 155 -14.54 28.47 7.79
N GLY A 156 -13.30 28.45 8.31
CA GLY A 156 -12.84 29.36 9.37
C GLY A 156 -12.65 30.80 8.89
N ASN A 157 -12.25 31.01 7.64
CA ASN A 157 -12.01 32.36 7.09
C ASN A 157 -13.30 33.08 6.65
N GLY A 158 -14.40 32.35 6.44
CA GLY A 158 -15.73 32.93 6.19
C GLY A 158 -16.44 33.45 7.44
N GLY A 159 -15.85 33.26 8.63
CA GLY A 159 -16.46 33.57 9.93
C GLY A 159 -15.92 34.81 10.65
N ARG A 160 -15.04 35.62 10.07
CA ARG A 160 -14.75 36.96 10.63
C ARG A 160 -15.87 37.91 10.18
N PRO A 161 -16.83 38.29 11.04
CA PRO A 161 -17.70 39.41 10.72
C PRO A 161 -16.79 40.61 10.44
N ALA A 162 -17.04 41.27 9.31
CA ALA A 162 -16.44 42.57 9.04
C ALA A 162 -16.76 43.45 10.25
N GLU A 163 -15.74 43.71 11.06
CA GLU A 163 -15.80 44.69 12.12
C GLU A 163 -16.13 46.01 11.41
N VAL A 164 -17.41 46.37 11.51
CA VAL A 164 -17.97 47.61 11.01
C VAL A 164 -17.09 48.69 11.63
N ARG A 165 -16.24 49.32 10.80
CA ARG A 165 -15.69 50.64 11.10
C ARG A 165 -16.89 51.56 11.25
N ALA A 166 -17.37 51.68 12.48
CA ALA A 166 -18.24 52.77 12.90
C ALA A 166 -17.45 54.04 12.65
N SER A 167 -17.80 54.68 11.54
CA SER A 167 -17.47 56.04 11.22
C SER A 167 -18.66 56.89 11.70
N GLY A 168 -18.36 57.96 12.42
CA GLY A 168 -19.33 58.91 12.97
C GLY A 168 -19.70 58.58 14.41
N GLN A 169 -19.65 59.50 15.36
CA GLN A 169 -19.44 60.95 15.35
C GLN A 169 -19.10 61.35 16.79
#